data_AF-A0A820U5J8-F1
#
_entry.id   AF-A0A820U5J8-F1
#
_cell.length_a   1.000
_cell.length_b   1.000
_cell.length_c   1.000
_cell.angle_alpha   90.00
_cell.angle_beta   90.00
_cell.angle_gamma   90.00
#
_symmetry.space_group_name_H-M   'P 1'
#
loop_
_entity.id
_entity.type
_entity.pdbx_description
1 polymer ?
#
loop_
_entity_poly.entity_id
_entity_poly.type
_entity_poly.pdbx_seq_one_letter_code
_entity_poly.pdbx_strand_id
1 'polypeptide(L)'
;MWKRIVLISYYLENSHWTGILIEFKGAKEIQRAEYIDSVRNSQFISGTIRQEFNKLYPRVTLPLKELRTHNEPTQSEELTIQHLLKRVEELQITDAQYQKHESDLP
;
A
#
# COMPACT_ATOMS: atom_id res chain seq x y z
N MET A 1 -4.53 -13.95 -16.46
CA MET A 1 -3.28 -13.36 -15.93
C MET A 1 -3.35 -13.40 -14.42
N TRP A 2 -2.29 -13.84 -13.73
CA TRP A 2 -2.29 -13.87 -12.26
C TRP A 2 -1.86 -12.50 -11.71
N LYS A 3 -2.51 -12.08 -10.61
CA LYS A 3 -2.14 -10.92 -9.81
C LYS A 3 -1.47 -11.39 -8.52
N ARG A 4 -0.46 -10.65 -8.06
CA ARG A 4 0.19 -10.90 -6.77
C ARG A 4 0.30 -9.60 -6.00
N ILE A 5 -0.16 -9.60 -4.76
CA ILE A 5 0.00 -8.48 -3.83
C ILE A 5 1.05 -8.88 -2.81
N VAL A 6 2.04 -8.00 -2.60
CA VAL A 6 3.05 -8.11 -1.56
C VAL A 6 2.77 -7.03 -0.52
N LEU A 7 2.71 -7.44 0.75
CA LEU A 7 2.56 -6.55 1.90
C LEU A 7 3.86 -6.58 2.70
N ILE A 8 4.41 -5.40 2.98
CA ILE A 8 5.62 -5.23 3.77
C ILE A 8 5.26 -4.35 4.96
N SER A 9 5.29 -4.91 6.16
CA SER A 9 5.28 -4.12 7.39
C SER A 9 6.72 -3.68 7.71
N TYR A 10 6.87 -2.44 8.16
CA TYR A 10 8.16 -1.85 8.45
C TYR A 10 8.09 -1.04 9.74
N TYR A 11 8.97 -1.37 10.68
CA TYR A 11 9.12 -0.65 11.94
C TYR A 11 10.17 0.45 11.79
N LEU A 12 9.74 1.70 11.97
CA LEU A 12 10.63 2.85 12.00
C LEU A 12 11.27 2.99 13.38
N GLU A 13 12.49 3.53 13.43
CA GLU A 13 13.28 3.73 14.66
C GLU A 13 12.58 4.60 15.73
N ASN A 14 11.54 5.34 15.36
CA ASN A 14 10.74 6.18 16.26
C ASN A 14 9.51 5.45 16.85
N SER A 15 9.58 4.12 16.96
CA SER A 15 8.49 3.27 17.47
C SER A 15 7.18 3.35 16.68
N HIS A 16 7.29 3.50 15.36
CA HIS A 16 6.14 3.68 14.48
C HIS A 16 6.13 2.62 13.38
N TRP A 17 5.05 1.86 13.29
CA TRP A 17 4.86 0.90 12.20
C TRP A 17 4.22 1.56 10.97
N THR A 18 4.72 1.17 9.80
CA THR A 18 4.27 1.62 8.48
C THR A 18 4.21 0.44 7.51
N GLY A 19 3.49 0.60 6.41
CA GLY A 19 3.23 -0.45 5.44
C GLY A 19 3.60 -0.06 4.02
N ILE A 20 4.00 -1.04 3.21
CA ILE A 20 4.09 -0.91 1.76
C ILE A 20 3.23 -2.01 1.14
N LEU A 21 2.35 -1.62 0.23
CA LEU A 21 1.62 -2.53 -0.64
C LEU A 21 2.21 -2.44 -2.05
N ILE A 22 2.48 -3.59 -2.66
CA ILE A 22 2.93 -3.68 -4.07
C ILE A 22 2.06 -4.69 -4.81
N GLU A 23 1.37 -4.23 -5.84
CA GLU A 23 0.59 -5.05 -6.76
C GLU A 23 1.41 -5.34 -8.01
N PHE A 24 1.56 -6.62 -8.35
CA PHE A 24 2.22 -7.08 -9.56
C PHE A 24 1.21 -7.61 -10.58
N LYS A 25 1.41 -7.22 -11.84
CA LYS A 25 0.79 -7.85 -13.02
C LYS A 25 1.81 -8.82 -13.63
N GLY A 26 1.55 -10.11 -13.50
CA GLY A 26 2.53 -11.13 -13.90
C GLY A 26 3.84 -11.06 -13.09
N ALA A 27 4.95 -11.53 -13.67
CA ALA A 27 6.16 -11.82 -12.89
C ALA A 27 7.01 -10.60 -12.49
N LYS A 28 6.96 -9.50 -13.26
CA LYS A 28 7.95 -8.40 -13.13
C LYS A 28 7.36 -7.00 -13.23
N GLU A 29 6.08 -6.86 -13.57
CA GLU A 29 5.47 -5.55 -13.78
C GLU A 29 4.77 -5.12 -12.49
N ILE A 30 5.23 -4.04 -11.86
CA ILE A 30 4.50 -3.40 -10.77
C ILE A 30 3.40 -2.56 -11.38
N GLN A 31 2.16 -2.91 -11.08
CA GLN A 31 0.98 -2.19 -11.54
C GLN A 31 0.62 -1.04 -10.58
N ARG A 32 0.91 -1.23 -9.29
CA ARG A 32 0.63 -0.27 -8.22
C ARG A 32 1.59 -0.47 -7.07
N ALA A 33 2.04 0.62 -6.47
CA ALA A 33 2.70 0.61 -5.18
C ALA A 33 2.07 1.72 -4.31
N GLU A 34 1.93 1.48 -3.02
CA GLU A 34 1.32 2.42 -2.07
C GLU A 34 2.06 2.31 -0.74
N TYR A 35 2.37 3.45 -0.13
CA TYR A 35 2.90 3.54 1.23
C TYR A 35 1.76 3.88 2.19
N ILE A 36 1.70 3.19 3.31
CA ILE A 36 0.64 3.28 4.31
C ILE A 36 1.25 3.74 5.63
N ASP A 37 0.72 4.84 6.16
CA ASP A 37 1.01 5.32 7.51
C ASP A 37 -0.29 5.24 8.34
N SER A 38 -0.26 4.49 9.43
CA SER A 38 -1.45 4.14 10.21
C SER A 38 -1.75 5.10 11.37
N VAL A 39 -0.77 5.89 11.80
CA VAL A 39 -0.87 6.70 13.03
C VAL A 39 -0.62 8.17 12.74
N ARG A 40 0.31 8.48 11.85
CA ARG A 40 0.64 9.88 11.58
C ARG A 40 -0.11 10.34 10.36
N ASN A 41 -0.77 11.49 10.50
CA ASN A 41 -1.11 12.35 9.36
C ASN A 41 0.16 13.02 8.80
N SER A 42 1.28 12.28 8.78
CA SER A 42 2.52 12.78 8.21
C SER A 42 2.39 12.64 6.71
N GLN A 43 2.42 13.77 6.02
CA GLN A 43 2.39 13.83 4.55
C GLN A 43 3.70 13.28 3.92
N PHE A 44 4.54 12.61 4.71
CA PHE A 44 5.93 12.34 4.36
C PHE A 44 6.27 10.86 4.57
N ILE A 45 6.67 10.24 3.47
CA ILE A 45 7.35 8.93 3.49
C ILE A 45 8.75 9.16 4.03
N SER A 46 9.22 8.28 4.92
CA SER A 46 10.62 8.29 5.37
C SER A 46 11.57 8.39 4.17
N GLY A 47 12.51 9.34 4.22
CA GLY A 47 13.47 9.59 3.14
C GLY A 47 14.24 8.33 2.75
N THR A 48 14.60 7.50 3.74
CA THR A 48 15.28 6.21 3.55
C THR A 48 14.42 5.23 2.75
N ILE A 49 13.15 5.04 3.12
CA ILE A 49 12.23 4.12 2.41
C ILE A 49 12.05 4.57 0.96
N ARG A 50 11.82 5.88 0.75
CA ARG A 50 11.67 6.43 -0.60
C ARG A 50 12.93 6.22 -1.43
N GLN A 51 14.11 6.45 -0.87
CA GLN A 51 15.38 6.26 -1.58
C GLN A 51 15.59 4.79 -1.96
N GLU A 52 15.42 3.86 -1.02
CA GLU A 52 15.60 2.43 -1.29
C GLU A 52 14.58 1.89 -2.30
N PHE A 53 13.31 2.30 -2.19
CA PHE A 53 12.29 1.93 -3.16
C PHE A 53 12.63 2.43 -4.57
N ASN A 54 13.06 3.69 -4.70
CA ASN A 54 13.42 4.28 -6.00
C ASN A 54 14.68 3.64 -6.61
N LYS A 55 15.62 3.14 -5.80
CA LYS A 55 16.77 2.37 -6.30
C LYS A 55 16.34 1.07 -6.97
N LEU A 56 15.36 0.38 -6.37
CA LEU A 56 14.85 -0.91 -6.89
C LEU A 56 13.87 -0.71 -8.05
N TYR A 57 13.03 0.32 -7.98
CA TYR A 57 11.93 0.56 -8.91
C TYR A 57 11.91 2.01 -9.41
N PRO A 58 12.90 2.46 -10.21
CA PRO A 58 13.12 3.87 -10.54
C PRO A 58 12.01 4.52 -11.37
N ARG A 59 11.08 3.72 -11.92
CA ARG A 59 9.95 4.19 -12.74
C ARG A 59 8.60 4.07 -12.03
N VAL A 60 8.60 3.62 -10.78
CA VAL A 60 7.37 3.40 -10.01
C VAL A 60 7.29 4.47 -8.93
N THR A 61 6.17 5.18 -8.88
CA THR A 61 5.90 6.12 -7.79
C THR A 61 5.39 5.36 -6.57
N LEU A 62 5.89 5.72 -5.40
CA LEU A 62 5.37 5.26 -4.11
C LEU A 62 4.57 6.40 -3.45
N PRO A 63 3.28 6.57 -3.76
CA PRO A 63 2.41 7.56 -3.11
C PRO A 63 2.06 7.14 -1.67
N LEU A 64 1.88 8.14 -0.80
CA LEU A 64 1.25 7.94 0.51
C LEU A 64 -0.25 7.71 0.32
N LYS A 65 -0.78 6.67 0.97
CA LYS A 65 -2.21 6.39 1.03
C LYS A 65 -2.73 6.79 2.40
N GLU A 66 -3.54 7.83 2.42
CA GLU A 66 -4.23 8.29 3.63
C GLU A 66 -5.38 7.33 3.96
N LEU A 67 -5.23 6.61 5.07
CA LEU A 67 -6.30 5.85 5.70
C LEU A 67 -6.56 6.51 7.05
N ARG A 68 -7.82 6.50 7.51
CA ARG A 68 -8.24 7.20 8.74
C ARG A 68 -7.31 6.84 9.89
N THR A 69 -6.50 7.81 10.33
CA THR A 69 -5.48 7.63 11.37
C THR A 69 -6.12 7.57 12.74
N HIS A 70 -5.57 6.77 13.64
CA HIS A 70 -5.88 6.84 15.08
C HIS A 70 -4.74 7.58 15.79
N ASN A 71 -5.07 8.37 16.81
CA ASN A 71 -4.12 9.26 17.49
C ASN A 71 -3.16 8.52 18.44
N GLU A 72 -3.28 7.20 18.59
CA GLU A 72 -2.56 6.40 19.58
C GLU A 72 -1.41 5.59 18.92
N PRO A 73 -0.13 5.98 19.12
CA PRO A 73 1.02 5.29 18.54
C PRO A 73 1.22 3.88 19.06
N THR A 74 0.66 3.58 20.24
CA THR A 74 0.71 2.26 20.90
C THR A 74 0.01 1.17 20.11
N GLN A 75 -0.83 1.53 19.14
CA GLN A 75 -1.54 0.60 18.25
C GLN A 75 -1.02 0.63 16.81
N SER A 76 0.13 1.30 16.55
CA SER A 76 0.65 1.48 15.18
C SER A 76 0.84 0.15 14.44
N GLU A 77 1.27 -0.90 15.13
CA GLU A 77 1.48 -2.23 14.55
C GLU A 77 0.17 -2.83 14.02
N GLU A 78 -0.81 -2.98 14.90
CA GLU A 78 -2.10 -3.58 14.58
C GLU A 78 -2.82 -2.77 13.49
N LEU A 79 -2.84 -1.44 13.62
CA LEU A 79 -3.46 -0.55 12.64
C LEU A 79 -2.77 -0.61 11.28
N THR A 80 -1.45 -0.76 11.23
CA THR A 80 -0.71 -0.93 9.97
C THR A 80 -1.14 -2.20 9.25
N ILE A 81 -1.23 -3.32 9.98
CA ILE A 81 -1.69 -4.59 9.40
C ILE A 81 -3.14 -4.49 8.94
N GLN A 82 -4.04 -3.95 9.77
CA GLN A 82 -5.44 -3.74 9.40
C GLN A 82 -5.58 -2.87 8.16
N HIS A 83 -4.81 -1.79 8.06
CA HIS A 83 -4.81 -0.91 6.89
C HIS A 83 -4.30 -1.60 5.63
N LEU A 84 -3.22 -2.38 5.71
CA LEU A 84 -2.71 -3.17 4.60
C LEU A 84 -3.75 -4.18 4.11
N LEU A 85 -4.40 -4.90 5.02
CA LEU A 85 -5.44 -5.89 4.69
C LEU A 85 -6.69 -5.24 4.09
N LYS A 86 -7.20 -4.17 4.72
CA LYS A 86 -8.33 -3.40 4.20
C LYS A 86 -8.03 -2.89 2.79
N ARG A 87 -6.79 -2.47 2.53
CA ARG A 87 -6.41 -2.00 1.20
C ARG A 87 -6.45 -3.12 0.16
N VAL A 88 -6.07 -4.33 0.53
CA VAL A 88 -6.23 -5.51 -0.35
C VAL A 88 -7.71 -5.77 -0.66
N GLU A 89 -8.59 -5.70 0.33
CA GLU A 89 -10.04 -5.88 0.14
C GLU A 89 -10.61 -4.82 -0.82
N GLU A 90 -10.25 -3.55 -0.64
CA GLU A 90 -10.68 -2.46 -1.52
C GLU A 90 -10.23 -2.66 -2.98
N LEU A 91 -9.02 -3.18 -3.19
CA LEU A 91 -8.51 -3.48 -4.53
C LEU A 91 -9.30 -4.63 -5.18
N GLN A 92 -9.62 -5.68 -4.43
CA GLN A 92 -10.42 -6.80 -4.94
C GLN A 92 -11.84 -6.37 -5.32
N ILE A 93 -12.47 -5.51 -4.51
CA ILE A 93 -13.80 -4.95 -4.81
C ILE A 93 -13.75 -4.09 -6.08
N THR A 94 -12.73 -3.22 -6.18
CA THR A 94 -12.55 -2.34 -7.34
C THR A 94 -12.41 -3.18 -8.62
N ASP A 95 -11.55 -4.20 -8.60
CA ASP A 95 -11.34 -5.09 -9.75
C ASP A 95 -12.64 -5.81 -10.16
N ALA A 96 -13.43 -6.29 -9.19
CA ALA A 96 -14.70 -6.97 -9.46
C ALA A 96 -15.73 -6.03 -10.10
N GLN A 97 -15.77 -4.76 -9.68
CA GLN A 97 -16.64 -3.75 -10.27
C GLN A 97 -16.24 -3.41 -11.72
N TYR A 98 -14.93 -3.28 -11.99
CA TYR A 98 -14.43 -3.03 -13.36
C TYR A 98 -14.76 -4.20 -14.30
N GLN A 99 -14.56 -5.45 -13.86
CA GLN A 99 -14.88 -6.63 -14.68
C GLN A 99 -16.37 -6.71 -15.03
N LYS A 100 -17.25 -6.40 -14.07
CA LYS A 100 -18.69 -6.36 -14.30
C LYS A 100 -19.08 -5.29 -15.32
N HIS A 101 -18.48 -4.10 -15.24
CA HIS A 101 -18.77 -3.02 -16.18
C HIS A 101 -18.30 -3.34 -17.61
N GLU A 102 -17.17 -4.05 -17.79
CA GLU A 102 -16.71 -4.49 -19.12
C GLU A 102 -17.63 -5.55 -19.74
N SER A 103 -18.24 -6.43 -18.94
CA SER A 103 -19.19 -7.44 -19.44
C SER A 103 -20.57 -6.88 -19.80
N ASP A 104 -20.90 -5.69 -19.30
CA ASP A 104 -22.20 -5.03 -19.53
C ASP A 104 -22.16 -4.04 -20.71
N LEU A 105 -21.01 -3.87 -21.37
CA LEU A 105 -20.89 -3.08 -22.61
C LEU A 105 -21.34 -3.92 -23.82
N PRO A 106 -22.19 -3.37 -24.72
CA PRO A 106 -22.75 -4.10 -25.87
C PRO A 106 -21.73 -4.48 -26.95
#